data_AF-A0A522YR04-F1
#
_entry.id   AF-A0A522YR04-F1
#
_cell.length_a   1.000
_cell.length_b   1.000
_cell.length_c   1.000
_cell.angle_alpha   90.00
_cell.angle_beta   90.00
_cell.angle_gamma   90.00
#
_symmetry.space_group_name_H-M   'P 1'
#
loop_
_entity.id
_entity.type
_entity.pdbx_description
1 polymer ?
#
loop_
_entity_poly.entity_id
_entity_poly.type
_entity_poly.pdbx_seq_one_letter_code
_entity_poly.pdbx_strand_id
1 'polypeptide(L)'
;RLIEEASGVSLALEGVYKWLRFCPSKEDPRAGVPARYFGAFQDGEMKARGLAYRRRDTPLLIKNMQQDMLALLAKSADLSGAKALLPDLHRIAAGYRSRLRAGQASAEELAVTVHLSRDPAKYKVDTHSAIAAKALMRAGLTLHPGETLRYVISSAKDPVKDWRVTPLALMEGALEYDPVKYLQLLDRAVREIVDGLDAGPEQLRLF
;
A
#
# COMPACT_ATOMS: atom_id res chain seq x y z
N ARG A 1 24.56 -16.01 -22.13
CA ARG A 1 25.69 -16.80 -22.67
C ARG A 1 26.96 -16.60 -21.86
N LEU A 2 27.75 -15.53 -22.00
CA LEU A 2 29.01 -15.39 -21.21
C LEU A 2 28.85 -15.58 -19.68
N ILE A 3 27.83 -14.96 -19.08
CA ILE A 3 27.57 -15.09 -17.63
C ILE A 3 27.05 -16.49 -17.27
N GLU A 4 26.21 -17.10 -18.11
CA GLU A 4 25.64 -18.43 -17.87
C GLU A 4 26.71 -19.52 -17.98
N GLU A 5 27.59 -19.41 -18.98
CA GLU A 5 28.71 -20.32 -19.23
C GLU A 5 29.75 -20.23 -18.10
N ALA A 6 30.03 -19.03 -17.60
CA ALA A 6 30.99 -18.82 -16.51
C ALA A 6 30.43 -19.20 -15.12
N SER A 7 29.12 -19.07 -14.90
CA SER A 7 28.51 -19.29 -13.58
C SER A 7 27.77 -20.62 -13.44
N GLY A 8 27.42 -21.28 -14.54
CA GLY A 8 26.52 -22.45 -14.54
C GLY A 8 25.06 -22.12 -14.18
N VAL A 9 24.71 -20.84 -14.04
CA VAL A 9 23.35 -20.40 -13.67
C VAL A 9 22.65 -19.88 -14.92
N SER A 10 21.46 -20.43 -15.22
CA SER A 10 20.64 -19.95 -16.33
C SER A 10 20.08 -18.55 -16.04
N LEU A 11 20.16 -17.66 -17.02
CA LEU A 11 19.60 -16.33 -16.98
C LEU A 11 18.30 -16.32 -17.80
N ALA A 12 17.18 -16.04 -17.14
CA ALA A 12 15.91 -15.84 -17.81
C ALA A 12 15.64 -14.34 -17.99
N LEU A 13 15.29 -13.93 -19.22
CA LEU A 13 14.78 -12.59 -19.48
C LEU A 13 13.37 -12.48 -18.91
N GLU A 14 13.20 -11.66 -17.87
CA GLU A 14 11.89 -11.47 -17.22
C GLU A 14 10.92 -10.64 -18.08
N GLY A 15 11.44 -9.70 -18.86
CA GLY A 15 10.63 -8.83 -19.73
C GLY A 15 11.40 -7.58 -20.16
N VAL A 16 10.87 -6.88 -21.17
CA VAL A 16 11.41 -5.61 -21.66
C VAL A 16 10.46 -4.49 -21.26
N TYR A 17 10.94 -3.53 -20.48
CA TYR A 17 10.14 -2.38 -20.06
C TYR A 17 9.97 -1.39 -21.19
N LYS A 18 8.73 -0.95 -21.39
CA LYS A 18 8.39 0.26 -22.13
C LYS A 18 8.83 1.50 -21.35
N TRP A 19 8.54 1.51 -20.06
CA TRP A 19 9.01 2.50 -19.10
C TRP A 19 9.10 1.88 -17.71
N LEU A 20 9.98 2.43 -16.88
CA LEU A 20 10.22 1.98 -15.51
C LEU A 20 10.47 3.21 -14.63
N ARG A 21 9.83 3.27 -13.46
CA ARG A 21 10.02 4.29 -12.44
C ARG A 21 10.52 3.67 -11.15
N PHE A 22 11.64 4.18 -10.65
CA PHE A 22 12.10 3.92 -9.30
C PHE A 22 11.47 4.94 -8.34
N CYS A 23 10.92 4.46 -7.23
CA CYS A 23 10.36 5.34 -6.22
C CYS A 23 11.49 5.95 -5.36
N PRO A 24 11.41 7.25 -5.02
CA PRO A 24 12.43 7.88 -4.19
C PRO A 24 12.48 7.24 -2.80
N SER A 25 13.67 7.23 -2.19
CA SER A 25 13.83 6.86 -0.78
C SER A 25 13.06 7.84 0.11
N LYS A 26 12.61 7.32 1.25
CA LYS A 26 11.99 8.15 2.30
C LYS A 26 13.01 9.01 3.04
N GLU A 27 14.29 8.61 3.00
CA GLU A 27 15.39 9.25 3.74
C GLU A 27 16.24 10.16 2.86
N ASP A 28 16.50 9.76 1.61
CA ASP A 28 17.16 10.61 0.61
C ASP A 28 16.37 10.61 -0.71
N PRO A 29 15.66 11.70 -1.06
CA PRO A 29 14.93 11.81 -2.32
C PRO A 29 15.81 11.60 -3.57
N ARG A 30 17.13 11.76 -3.46
CA ARG A 30 18.12 11.57 -4.55
C ARG A 30 18.56 10.11 -4.72
N ALA A 31 18.24 9.24 -3.77
CA ALA A 31 18.54 7.82 -3.85
C ALA A 31 17.25 7.02 -4.15
N GLY A 32 17.17 6.41 -5.32
CA GLY A 32 16.14 5.40 -5.61
C GLY A 32 16.32 4.19 -4.69
N VAL A 33 15.22 3.61 -4.21
CA VAL A 33 15.29 2.33 -3.46
C VAL A 33 15.11 1.20 -4.48
N PRO A 34 16.12 0.35 -4.75
CA PRO A 34 16.01 -0.71 -5.77
C PRO A 34 14.84 -1.67 -5.54
N ALA A 35 14.43 -1.83 -4.27
CA ALA A 35 13.28 -2.65 -3.89
C ALA A 35 11.90 -1.98 -4.08
N ARG A 36 11.84 -0.73 -4.57
CA ARG A 36 10.60 0.04 -4.78
C ARG A 36 10.57 0.65 -6.17
N TYR A 37 9.85 0.00 -7.07
CA TYR A 37 9.70 0.46 -8.46
C TYR A 37 8.38 -0.03 -9.05
N PHE A 38 7.97 0.59 -10.15
CA PHE A 38 6.95 0.05 -11.03
C PHE A 38 7.18 0.47 -12.48
N GLY A 39 6.73 -0.35 -13.41
CA GLY A 39 6.98 -0.19 -14.84
C GLY A 39 6.03 -1.02 -15.66
N ALA A 40 5.72 -0.56 -16.86
CA ALA A 40 4.98 -1.34 -17.84
C ALA A 40 5.95 -2.04 -18.79
N PHE A 41 5.73 -3.32 -19.04
CA PHE A 41 6.39 -4.06 -20.10
C PHE A 41 5.87 -3.63 -21.49
N GLN A 42 6.58 -4.02 -22.55
CA GLN A 42 6.18 -3.73 -23.94
C GLN A 42 4.81 -4.36 -24.30
N ASP A 43 4.46 -5.48 -23.68
CA ASP A 43 3.15 -6.13 -23.81
C ASP A 43 2.02 -5.44 -23.00
N GLY A 44 2.36 -4.42 -22.21
CA GLY A 44 1.43 -3.68 -21.37
C GLY A 44 1.24 -4.23 -19.96
N GLU A 45 1.85 -5.38 -19.60
CA GLU A 45 1.79 -5.89 -18.23
C GLU A 45 2.50 -4.94 -17.26
N MET A 46 1.86 -4.65 -16.12
CA MET A 46 2.43 -3.81 -15.08
C MET A 46 3.24 -4.63 -14.06
N LYS A 47 4.54 -4.37 -13.98
CA LYS A 47 5.38 -4.82 -12.88
C LYS A 47 5.43 -3.79 -11.78
N ALA A 48 5.32 -4.22 -10.52
CA ALA A 48 5.60 -3.36 -9.38
C ALA A 48 6.18 -4.12 -8.19
N ARG A 49 7.05 -3.44 -7.44
CA ARG A 49 7.69 -3.91 -6.21
C ARG A 49 7.64 -2.82 -5.16
N GLY A 50 7.44 -3.22 -3.90
CA GLY A 50 7.56 -2.32 -2.75
C GLY A 50 6.52 -1.19 -2.68
N LEU A 51 5.42 -1.31 -3.44
CA LEU A 51 4.25 -0.42 -3.38
C LEU A 51 3.22 -0.91 -2.36
N ALA A 52 2.38 0.00 -1.87
CA ALA A 52 1.32 -0.28 -0.92
C ALA A 52 0.44 -1.48 -1.31
N TYR A 53 0.00 -1.60 -2.57
CA TYR A 53 -0.90 -2.67 -2.99
C TYR A 53 -0.31 -4.08 -2.86
N ARG A 54 1.02 -4.21 -2.90
CA ARG A 54 1.74 -5.47 -2.69
C ARG A 54 1.94 -5.80 -1.21
N ARG A 55 1.73 -4.85 -0.30
CA ARG A 55 1.91 -5.08 1.14
C ARG A 55 0.66 -5.74 1.74
N ARG A 56 0.88 -6.72 2.61
CA ARG A 56 -0.21 -7.43 3.30
C ARG A 56 -1.02 -6.50 4.21
N ASP A 57 -0.35 -5.57 4.88
CA ASP A 57 -0.93 -4.63 5.84
C ASP A 57 -1.68 -3.45 5.22
N THR A 58 -1.79 -3.40 3.88
CA THR A 58 -2.54 -2.33 3.20
C THR A 58 -4.01 -2.75 3.03
N PRO A 59 -4.98 -1.92 3.45
CA PRO A 59 -6.41 -2.15 3.23
C PRO A 59 -6.75 -2.34 1.75
N LEU A 60 -7.66 -3.26 1.45
CA LEU A 60 -8.05 -3.61 0.08
C LEU A 60 -8.53 -2.41 -0.72
N LEU A 61 -9.28 -1.48 -0.10
CA LEU A 61 -9.72 -0.24 -0.75
C LEU A 61 -8.55 0.56 -1.34
N ILE A 62 -7.45 0.65 -0.59
CA ILE A 62 -6.25 1.39 -1.00
C ILE A 62 -5.48 0.60 -2.06
N LYS A 63 -5.47 -0.75 -1.97
CA LYS A 63 -4.90 -1.61 -3.00
C LYS A 63 -5.59 -1.39 -4.34
N ASN A 64 -6.92 -1.44 -4.34
CA ASN A 64 -7.74 -1.26 -5.54
C ASN A 64 -7.49 0.10 -6.18
N MET A 65 -7.50 1.18 -5.37
CA MET A 65 -7.16 2.52 -5.88
C MET A 65 -5.77 2.54 -6.54
N GLN A 66 -4.75 1.98 -5.90
CA GLN A 66 -3.39 2.01 -6.46
C GLN A 66 -3.29 1.13 -7.71
N GLN A 67 -4.00 0.01 -7.77
CA GLN A 67 -4.08 -0.84 -8.96
C GLN A 67 -4.79 -0.15 -10.11
N ASP A 68 -5.90 0.56 -9.87
CA ASP A 68 -6.61 1.33 -10.90
C ASP A 68 -5.72 2.44 -11.49
N MET A 69 -5.00 3.16 -10.62
CA MET A 69 -4.03 4.17 -11.04
C MET A 69 -2.90 3.58 -11.89
N LEU A 70 -2.34 2.43 -11.47
CA LEU A 70 -1.29 1.74 -12.21
C LEU A 70 -1.81 1.21 -13.55
N ALA A 71 -3.02 0.66 -13.60
CA ALA A 71 -3.63 0.17 -14.83
C ALA A 71 -3.87 1.31 -15.84
N LEU A 72 -4.22 2.50 -15.37
CA LEU A 72 -4.30 3.69 -16.22
C LEU A 72 -2.91 4.09 -16.73
N LEU A 73 -1.93 4.20 -15.83
CA LEU A 73 -0.55 4.55 -16.20
C LEU A 73 0.06 3.56 -17.20
N ALA A 74 -0.25 2.27 -17.10
CA ALA A 74 0.20 1.22 -18.01
C ALA A 74 -0.10 1.53 -19.47
N LYS A 75 -1.09 2.39 -19.77
CA LYS A 75 -1.47 2.79 -21.13
C LYS A 75 -0.54 3.83 -21.74
N SER A 76 0.22 4.57 -20.92
CA SER A 76 1.14 5.61 -21.42
C SER A 76 2.33 5.02 -22.16
N ALA A 77 2.74 5.63 -23.27
CA ALA A 77 3.90 5.19 -24.04
C ALA A 77 5.23 5.58 -23.37
N ASP A 78 5.26 6.80 -22.82
CA ASP A 78 6.44 7.46 -22.30
C ASP A 78 6.07 8.39 -21.12
N LEU A 79 7.06 9.15 -20.64
CA LEU A 79 6.87 10.11 -19.55
C LEU A 79 5.87 11.22 -19.91
N SER A 80 5.83 11.67 -21.16
CA SER A 80 4.91 12.73 -21.60
C SER A 80 3.46 12.24 -21.51
N GLY A 81 3.19 11.05 -22.04
CA GLY A 81 1.91 10.37 -21.92
C GLY A 81 1.53 10.09 -20.45
N ALA A 82 2.49 9.70 -19.61
CA ALA A 82 2.24 9.49 -18.19
C ALA A 82 1.83 10.79 -17.47
N LYS A 83 2.50 11.92 -17.79
CA LYS A 83 2.17 13.25 -17.26
C LYS A 83 0.79 13.71 -17.73
N ALA A 84 0.42 13.44 -18.97
CA ALA A 84 -0.90 13.77 -19.50
C ALA A 84 -2.05 13.06 -18.74
N LEU A 85 -1.78 11.92 -18.11
CA LEU A 85 -2.75 11.15 -17.31
C LEU A 85 -2.88 11.63 -15.86
N LEU A 86 -2.05 12.58 -15.40
CA LEU A 86 -2.09 13.08 -14.01
C LEU A 86 -3.49 13.53 -13.54
N PRO A 87 -4.26 14.32 -14.32
CA PRO A 87 -5.61 14.71 -13.92
C PRO A 87 -6.53 13.50 -13.69
N ASP A 88 -6.39 12.47 -14.52
CA ASP A 88 -7.21 11.26 -14.44
C ASP A 88 -6.82 10.38 -13.25
N LEU A 89 -5.51 10.28 -12.94
CA LEU A 89 -5.00 9.62 -11.74
C LEU A 89 -5.53 10.29 -10.47
N HIS A 90 -5.54 11.62 -10.43
CA HIS A 90 -6.14 12.37 -9.32
C HIS A 90 -7.65 12.16 -9.23
N ARG A 91 -8.35 12.01 -10.36
CA ARG A 91 -9.79 11.72 -10.38
C ARG A 91 -10.09 10.34 -9.80
N ILE A 92 -9.30 9.32 -10.15
CA ILE A 92 -9.40 7.98 -9.53
C ILE A 92 -9.25 8.12 -8.01
N ALA A 93 -8.16 8.74 -7.55
CA ALA A 93 -7.93 8.93 -6.12
C ALA A 93 -9.06 9.72 -5.43
N ALA A 94 -9.61 10.75 -6.08
CA ALA A 94 -10.73 11.53 -5.57
C ALA A 94 -12.01 10.69 -5.39
N GLY A 95 -12.30 9.76 -6.30
CA GLY A 95 -13.42 8.82 -6.18
C GLY A 95 -13.31 7.95 -4.92
N TYR A 96 -12.14 7.37 -4.67
CA TYR A 96 -11.89 6.58 -3.46
C TYR A 96 -11.91 7.42 -2.18
N ARG A 97 -11.40 8.65 -2.20
CA ARG A 97 -11.54 9.59 -1.07
C ARG A 97 -12.99 9.93 -0.77
N SER A 98 -13.83 10.07 -1.81
CA SER A 98 -15.27 10.32 -1.66
C SER A 98 -15.95 9.14 -0.98
N ARG A 99 -15.68 7.90 -1.43
CA ARG A 99 -16.19 6.68 -0.80
C ARG A 99 -15.83 6.60 0.69
N LEU A 100 -14.58 6.91 1.05
CA LEU A 100 -14.11 6.96 2.44
C LEU A 100 -14.76 8.09 3.26
N ARG A 101 -15.18 9.20 2.66
CA ARG A 101 -15.89 10.26 3.38
C ARG A 101 -17.37 9.97 3.54
N ALA A 102 -17.96 9.27 2.58
CA ALA A 102 -19.38 8.92 2.56
C ALA A 102 -19.72 7.64 3.34
N GLY A 103 -18.75 6.98 3.99
CA GLY A 103 -19.01 5.73 4.72
C GLY A 103 -19.31 4.52 3.82
N GLN A 104 -18.91 4.57 2.54
CA GLN A 104 -19.28 3.57 1.52
C GLN A 104 -18.24 2.43 1.38
N ALA A 105 -17.36 2.29 2.36
CA ALA A 105 -16.39 1.21 2.42
C ALA A 105 -16.87 0.14 3.39
N SER A 106 -16.75 -1.12 3.02
CA SER A 106 -17.03 -2.24 3.90
C SER A 106 -15.90 -2.47 4.92
N ALA A 107 -16.22 -3.17 6.01
CA ALA A 107 -15.21 -3.58 7.00
C ALA A 107 -14.05 -4.35 6.35
N GLU A 108 -14.38 -5.22 5.40
CA GLU A 108 -13.41 -6.05 4.69
C GLU A 108 -12.48 -5.23 3.80
N GLU A 109 -13.01 -4.20 3.14
CA GLU A 109 -12.24 -3.27 2.34
C GLU A 109 -11.25 -2.44 3.18
N LEU A 110 -11.61 -2.16 4.44
CA LEU A 110 -10.82 -1.36 5.37
C LEU A 110 -9.87 -2.19 6.25
N ALA A 111 -10.10 -3.51 6.39
CA ALA A 111 -9.35 -4.36 7.30
C ALA A 111 -7.84 -4.35 7.01
N VAL A 112 -7.06 -3.97 8.02
CA VAL A 112 -5.61 -4.11 8.06
C VAL A 112 -5.27 -5.54 8.49
N THR A 113 -4.41 -6.21 7.74
CA THR A 113 -4.02 -7.60 7.98
C THR A 113 -2.60 -7.66 8.54
N VAL A 114 -2.43 -8.26 9.72
CA VAL A 114 -1.14 -8.38 10.41
C VAL A 114 -0.85 -9.85 10.73
N HIS A 115 0.39 -10.26 10.49
CA HIS A 115 0.90 -11.56 10.87
C HIS A 115 1.61 -11.48 12.22
N LEU A 116 1.20 -12.32 13.16
CA LEU A 116 1.76 -12.34 14.51
C LEU A 116 3.09 -13.08 14.50
N SER A 117 4.20 -12.34 14.65
CA SER A 117 5.54 -12.92 14.71
C SER A 117 5.97 -13.37 16.10
N ARG A 118 5.22 -12.99 17.13
CA ARG A 118 5.48 -13.31 18.53
C ARG A 118 4.18 -13.34 19.31
N ASP A 119 4.24 -13.94 20.48
CA ASP A 119 3.15 -14.00 21.44
C ASP A 119 2.61 -12.58 21.76
N PRO A 120 1.31 -12.33 21.58
CA PRO A 120 0.69 -11.04 21.87
C PRO A 120 0.89 -10.53 23.30
N ALA A 121 0.99 -11.42 24.29
CA ALA A 121 1.23 -11.05 25.68
C ALA A 121 2.60 -10.37 25.89
N LYS A 122 3.55 -10.57 24.95
CA LYS A 122 4.91 -10.02 25.03
C LYS A 122 5.07 -8.65 24.35
N TYR A 123 4.01 -8.08 23.75
CA TYR A 123 4.08 -6.74 23.16
C TYR A 123 4.10 -5.65 24.24
N LYS A 124 5.28 -5.02 24.38
CA LYS A 124 5.49 -3.88 25.31
C LYS A 124 4.93 -2.56 24.78
N VAL A 125 4.81 -2.40 23.46
CA VAL A 125 4.33 -1.18 22.80
C VAL A 125 2.90 -1.38 22.32
N ASP A 126 2.02 -0.45 22.67
CA ASP A 126 0.62 -0.47 22.24
C ASP A 126 0.45 0.07 20.82
N THR A 127 0.96 -0.69 19.85
CA THR A 127 0.65 -0.49 18.43
C THR A 127 -0.82 -0.87 18.17
N HIS A 128 -1.40 -0.39 17.07
CA HIS A 128 -2.74 -0.81 16.63
C HIS A 128 -2.89 -2.33 16.56
N SER A 129 -1.88 -3.03 16.04
CA SER A 129 -1.87 -4.50 16.01
C SER A 129 -1.84 -5.15 17.40
N ALA A 130 -1.08 -4.58 18.35
CA ALA A 130 -1.02 -5.09 19.72
C ALA A 130 -2.34 -4.85 20.46
N ILE A 131 -2.97 -3.70 20.26
CA ILE A 131 -4.30 -3.39 20.82
C ILE A 131 -5.33 -4.39 20.28
N ALA A 132 -5.35 -4.62 18.97
CA ALA A 132 -6.27 -5.58 18.36
C ALA A 132 -6.07 -7.02 18.88
N ALA A 133 -4.81 -7.45 19.03
CA ALA A 133 -4.51 -8.76 19.58
C ALA A 133 -4.95 -8.90 21.06
N LYS A 134 -4.69 -7.88 21.89
CA LYS A 134 -5.14 -7.85 23.29
C LYS A 134 -6.68 -7.85 23.41
N ALA A 135 -7.37 -7.16 22.50
CA ALA A 135 -8.84 -7.17 22.46
C ALA A 135 -9.40 -8.57 22.18
N LEU A 136 -8.82 -9.30 21.22
CA LEU A 136 -9.19 -10.70 20.94
C LEU A 136 -8.94 -11.61 22.15
N MET A 137 -7.80 -11.46 22.84
CA MET A 137 -7.50 -12.24 24.05
C MET A 137 -8.50 -11.98 25.19
N ARG A 138 -8.89 -10.72 25.41
CA ARG A 138 -9.91 -10.38 26.42
C ARG A 138 -11.30 -10.93 26.08
N ALA A 139 -11.60 -11.08 24.80
CA ALA A 139 -12.81 -11.76 24.33
C ALA A 139 -12.72 -13.29 24.41
N GLY A 140 -11.64 -13.84 24.98
CA GLY A 140 -11.45 -15.28 25.17
C GLY A 140 -10.86 -16.02 23.99
N LEU A 141 -10.44 -15.33 22.92
CA LEU A 141 -9.76 -15.97 21.80
C LEU A 141 -8.28 -16.19 22.12
N THR A 142 -7.79 -17.39 21.84
CA THR A 142 -6.36 -17.70 21.93
C THR A 142 -5.70 -17.35 20.61
N LEU A 143 -4.56 -16.64 20.68
CA LEU A 143 -3.77 -16.26 19.51
C LEU A 143 -2.38 -16.89 19.58
N HIS A 144 -1.94 -17.49 18.49
CA HIS A 144 -0.63 -18.13 18.38
C HIS A 144 0.30 -17.38 17.40
N PRO A 145 1.62 -17.39 17.65
CA PRO A 145 2.59 -16.95 16.64
C PRO A 145 2.39 -17.72 15.32
N GLY A 146 2.46 -17.01 14.20
CA GLY A 146 2.15 -17.56 12.88
C GLY A 146 0.70 -17.32 12.42
N GLU A 147 -0.18 -16.91 13.32
CA GLU A 147 -1.55 -16.57 12.93
C GLU A 147 -1.65 -15.17 12.30
N THR A 148 -2.76 -14.95 11.62
CA THR A 148 -3.09 -13.67 11.01
C THR A 148 -4.26 -13.05 11.72
N LEU A 149 -4.12 -11.79 12.14
CA LEU A 149 -5.20 -11.01 12.73
C LEU A 149 -5.60 -9.89 11.75
N ARG A 150 -6.88 -9.55 11.76
CA ARG A 150 -7.46 -8.49 10.93
C ARG A 150 -8.23 -7.51 11.80
N TYR A 151 -8.05 -6.21 11.56
CA TYR A 151 -8.71 -5.16 12.33
C TYR A 151 -8.98 -3.92 11.48
N VAL A 152 -9.99 -3.15 11.86
CA VAL A 152 -10.27 -1.82 11.32
C VAL A 152 -9.75 -0.77 12.32
N ILE A 153 -9.18 0.32 11.81
CA ILE A 153 -8.81 1.47 12.63
C ILE A 153 -10.05 2.33 12.88
N SER A 154 -10.54 2.34 14.12
CA SER A 154 -11.82 2.93 14.52
C SER A 154 -11.67 4.40 14.93
N SER A 155 -10.71 4.70 15.80
CA SER A 155 -10.37 6.07 16.24
C SER A 155 -8.87 6.15 16.53
N ALA A 156 -8.03 6.39 15.51
CA ALA A 156 -6.61 6.02 15.54
C ALA A 156 -5.80 6.61 16.71
N LYS A 157 -6.25 7.74 17.26
CA LYS A 157 -5.58 8.53 18.30
C LYS A 157 -6.42 8.69 19.58
N ASP A 158 -7.46 7.89 19.76
CA ASP A 158 -8.33 7.97 20.94
C ASP A 158 -7.54 7.87 22.26
N PRO A 159 -7.85 8.66 23.30
CA PRO A 159 -7.26 8.46 24.63
C PRO A 159 -7.47 7.04 25.17
N VAL A 160 -8.63 6.44 24.90
CA VAL A 160 -8.96 5.06 25.25
C VAL A 160 -8.39 4.13 24.19
N LYS A 161 -7.30 3.42 24.52
CA LYS A 161 -6.58 2.57 23.57
C LYS A 161 -7.48 1.55 22.88
N ASP A 162 -8.42 0.96 23.61
CA ASP A 162 -9.33 -0.08 23.11
C ASP A 162 -10.32 0.44 22.06
N TRP A 163 -10.55 1.76 21.98
CA TRP A 163 -11.41 2.36 20.96
C TRP A 163 -10.65 2.68 19.67
N ARG A 164 -9.33 2.50 19.66
CA ARG A 164 -8.51 2.84 18.49
C ARG A 164 -8.68 1.89 17.33
N VAL A 165 -9.02 0.63 17.61
CA VAL A 165 -9.15 -0.42 16.62
C VAL A 165 -10.24 -1.40 17.02
N THR A 166 -10.98 -1.90 16.03
CA THR A 166 -11.93 -2.99 16.20
C THR A 166 -11.38 -4.22 15.46
N PRO A 167 -11.05 -5.32 16.16
CA PRO A 167 -10.77 -6.59 15.49
C PRO A 167 -11.97 -7.01 14.65
N LEU A 168 -11.72 -7.43 13.42
CA LEU A 168 -12.78 -7.78 12.49
C LEU A 168 -13.66 -8.94 13.03
N ALA A 169 -13.06 -9.87 13.76
CA ALA A 169 -13.76 -10.99 14.40
C ALA A 169 -14.66 -10.58 15.58
N LEU A 170 -14.52 -9.36 16.10
CA LEU A 170 -15.36 -8.81 17.18
C LEU A 170 -16.27 -7.68 16.66
N MET A 171 -16.37 -7.50 15.34
CA MET A 171 -17.15 -6.42 14.76
C MET A 171 -18.65 -6.75 14.85
N GLU A 172 -19.40 -5.86 15.47
CA GLU A 172 -20.86 -5.96 15.59
C GLU A 172 -21.49 -4.62 15.17
N GLY A 173 -22.67 -4.67 14.55
CA GLY A 173 -23.43 -3.48 14.19
C GLY A 173 -22.86 -2.69 13.00
N ALA A 174 -23.09 -1.38 13.02
CA ALA A 174 -22.65 -0.47 11.96
C ALA A 174 -21.12 -0.28 12.01
N LEU A 175 -20.50 -0.17 10.83
CA LEU A 175 -19.07 0.03 10.73
C LEU A 175 -18.68 1.44 11.18
N GLU A 176 -17.91 1.52 12.26
CA GLU A 176 -17.20 2.73 12.66
C GLU A 176 -15.73 2.63 12.25
N TYR A 177 -15.21 3.68 11.62
CA TYR A 177 -13.80 3.78 11.23
C TYR A 177 -13.31 5.23 11.29
N ASP A 178 -11.99 5.41 11.33
CA ASP A 178 -11.35 6.73 11.34
C ASP A 178 -11.09 7.21 9.89
N PRO A 179 -11.98 8.02 9.27
CA PRO A 179 -11.81 8.44 7.89
C PRO A 179 -10.53 9.24 7.68
N VAL A 180 -10.10 10.02 8.68
CA VAL A 180 -8.87 10.82 8.58
C VAL A 180 -7.66 9.89 8.46
N LYS A 181 -7.61 8.82 9.25
CA LYS A 181 -6.50 7.86 9.17
C LYS A 181 -6.47 7.12 7.84
N TYR A 182 -7.61 6.66 7.34
CA TYR A 182 -7.64 5.99 6.03
C TYR A 182 -7.31 6.92 4.87
N LEU A 183 -7.76 8.19 4.92
CA LEU A 183 -7.37 9.20 3.93
C LEU A 183 -5.86 9.44 3.94
N GLN A 184 -5.21 9.49 5.11
CA GLN A 184 -3.75 9.60 5.20
C GLN A 184 -3.02 8.39 4.58
N LEU A 185 -3.54 7.17 4.78
CA LEU A 185 -2.98 5.97 4.17
C LEU A 185 -3.16 5.99 2.64
N LEU A 186 -4.34 6.39 2.18
CA LEU A 186 -4.66 6.56 0.77
C LEU A 186 -3.74 7.60 0.12
N ASP A 187 -3.61 8.79 0.70
CA ASP A 187 -2.77 9.86 0.16
C ASP A 187 -1.30 9.47 0.09
N ARG A 188 -0.83 8.67 1.06
CA ARG A 188 0.51 8.10 1.00
C ARG A 188 0.66 7.14 -0.18
N ALA A 189 -0.32 6.27 -0.45
CA ALA A 189 -0.29 5.35 -1.59
C ALA A 189 -0.41 6.07 -2.94
N VAL A 190 -1.16 7.17 -3.00
CA VAL A 190 -1.25 8.05 -4.19
C VAL A 190 0.11 8.66 -4.51
N ARG A 191 0.79 9.24 -3.50
CA ARG A 191 2.13 9.84 -3.66
C ARG A 191 3.17 8.86 -4.19
N GLU A 192 3.09 7.58 -3.79
CA GLU A 192 3.99 6.55 -4.35
C GLU A 192 3.90 6.48 -5.89
N ILE A 193 2.75 6.83 -6.46
CA ILE A 193 2.50 6.82 -7.91
C ILE A 193 2.81 8.17 -8.56
N VAL A 194 2.29 9.27 -8.00
CA VAL A 194 2.31 10.60 -8.68
C VAL A 194 3.55 11.43 -8.40
N ASP A 195 4.25 11.20 -7.28
CA ASP A 195 5.44 12.00 -6.94
C ASP A 195 6.47 11.91 -8.09
N GLY A 196 7.02 13.05 -8.52
CA GLY A 196 7.99 13.07 -9.63
C GLY A 196 7.39 12.97 -11.04
N LEU A 197 6.12 12.60 -11.20
CA LEU A 197 5.37 12.89 -12.44
C LEU A 197 4.96 14.37 -12.47
N ASP A 198 4.62 14.93 -11.32
CA ASP A 198 4.31 16.35 -11.13
C ASP A 198 5.54 17.27 -11.22
N ALA A 199 6.74 16.68 -11.22
CA ALA A 199 8.01 17.41 -11.29
C ALA A 199 8.31 17.89 -12.73
N GLY A 200 8.65 19.17 -12.87
CA GLY A 200 9.07 19.76 -14.14
C GLY A 200 10.37 19.14 -14.69
N PRO A 201 10.68 19.31 -15.99
CA PRO A 201 11.88 18.73 -16.63
C PRO A 201 13.21 19.06 -15.94
N GLU A 202 13.29 20.18 -15.23
CA GLU A 202 14.51 20.61 -14.53
C GLU A 202 14.83 19.78 -13.28
N GLN A 203 13.81 19.23 -12.61
CA GLN A 203 14.06 18.33 -11.48
C GLN A 203 14.56 16.96 -11.96
N LEU A 204 14.22 16.56 -13.20
CA LEU A 204 14.62 15.30 -13.83
C LEU A 204 16.09 15.24 -14.29
N ARG A 205 16.79 16.38 -14.37
CA ARG A 205 18.23 16.44 -14.70
C ARG A 205 19.16 16.28 -13.50
N LEU A 206 18.59 16.17 -12.30
CA LEU A 206 19.32 15.98 -11.04
C LEU A 206 19.01 14.62 -10.39
N PHE A 207 18.38 13.70 -11.12
CA PHE A 207 18.17 12.29 -10.73
C PHE A 207 19.00 11.36 -11.61
#